data_AF-A0AAW1H286-F1
#
_entry.id   AF-A0AAW1H286-F1
#
_cell.length_a   1.000
_cell.length_b   1.000
_cell.length_c   1.000
_cell.angle_alpha   90.00
_cell.angle_beta   90.00
_cell.angle_gamma   90.00
#
_symmetry.space_group_name_H-M   'P 1'
#
loop_
_entity.id
_entity.type
_entity.pdbx_description
1 polymer ?
#
loop_
_entity_poly.entity_id
_entity_poly.type
_entity_poly.pdbx_seq_one_letter_code
_entity_poly.pdbx_strand_id
1 'polypeptide(L)'
;ASSWFDKKKQRQVDDLDSFKLLFREQFSCERRTDKMHEMLYGEPQKSDERGLEFIWRKRRLCQRLYPDWTEDNVISLIKRQMRTEYKVALGPHRYCSINELRAACIDIDELFHDTKRKNYLTPSSNSSSIKNKPKPPNDTKRKNYLTPSSNSSSIKNKPKPPTPSQREVPKCRHCPEKHWHRDCPVLKQKSGEEQRTGPNTASGSRS
;
A
#
# COMPACT_ATOMS: atom_id res chain seq x y z
N ALA A 1 -40.59 0.07 10.37
CA ALA A 1 -40.12 1.25 11.12
C ALA A 1 -41.28 1.93 11.86
N SER A 2 -42.37 2.33 11.18
CA SER A 2 -43.55 2.95 11.85
C SER A 2 -44.10 2.11 13.00
N SER A 3 -44.35 0.80 12.79
CA SER A 3 -44.92 -0.05 13.85
C SER A 3 -44.03 -0.25 15.09
N TRP A 4 -42.72 0.01 15.00
CA TRP A 4 -41.82 0.01 16.16
C TRP A 4 -41.91 1.35 16.91
N PHE A 5 -41.92 2.46 16.17
CA PHE A 5 -42.01 3.79 16.76
C PHE A 5 -43.35 3.98 17.49
N ASP A 6 -44.45 3.53 16.90
CA ASP A 6 -45.78 3.62 17.51
C ASP A 6 -45.87 2.85 18.85
N LYS A 7 -45.12 1.74 18.98
CA LYS A 7 -45.02 0.95 20.22
C LYS A 7 -44.13 1.59 21.28
N LYS A 8 -43.07 2.30 20.88
CA LYS A 8 -42.12 2.96 21.80
C LYS A 8 -42.57 4.36 22.24
N LYS A 9 -43.27 5.09 21.36
CA LYS A 9 -43.85 6.43 21.63
C LYS A 9 -44.81 6.43 22.82
N GLN A 10 -45.48 5.31 23.10
CA GLN A 10 -46.40 5.18 24.23
C GLN A 10 -45.71 4.98 25.59
N ARG A 11 -44.38 4.77 25.66
CA ARG A 11 -43.74 4.34 26.92
C ARG A 11 -42.37 4.93 27.26
N GLN A 12 -41.56 5.45 26.32
CA GLN A 12 -40.12 5.69 26.57
C GLN A 12 -39.44 6.82 25.76
N VAL A 13 -40.18 7.66 25.04
CA VAL A 13 -39.57 8.70 24.17
C VAL A 13 -40.04 10.08 24.61
N ASP A 14 -39.30 10.69 25.54
CA ASP A 14 -39.63 12.00 26.10
C ASP A 14 -38.94 13.15 25.35
N ASP A 15 -37.83 12.86 24.66
CA ASP A 15 -37.05 13.84 23.89
C ASP A 15 -36.40 13.21 22.62
N LEU A 16 -35.87 14.08 21.75
CA LEU A 16 -35.28 13.69 20.47
C LEU A 16 -34.00 12.85 20.62
N ASP A 17 -33.21 13.06 21.67
CA ASP A 17 -31.98 12.32 21.90
C ASP A 17 -32.26 10.93 22.46
N SER A 18 -33.25 10.79 23.33
CA SER A 18 -33.82 9.51 23.77
C SER A 18 -34.38 8.71 22.58
N PHE A 19 -35.08 9.36 21.64
CA PHE A 19 -35.50 8.72 20.39
C PHE A 19 -34.30 8.21 19.57
N LYS A 20 -33.28 9.04 19.35
CA LYS A 20 -32.09 8.65 18.58
C LYS A 20 -31.35 7.50 19.23
N LEU A 21 -31.27 7.47 20.57
CA LEU A 21 -30.64 6.40 21.33
C LEU A 21 -31.37 5.08 21.13
N LEU A 22 -32.69 5.06 21.36
CA LEU A 22 -33.53 3.86 21.20
C LEU A 22 -33.60 3.40 19.74
N PHE A 23 -33.64 4.34 18.79
CA PHE A 23 -33.59 4.04 17.37
C PHE A 23 -32.25 3.40 17.00
N ARG A 24 -31.13 3.96 17.48
CA ARG A 24 -29.83 3.34 17.31
C ARG A 24 -29.83 1.95 17.92
N GLU A 25 -30.14 1.78 19.20
CA GLU A 25 -30.13 0.48 19.87
C GLU A 25 -30.96 -0.58 19.14
N GLN A 26 -32.17 -0.24 18.70
CA GLN A 26 -33.03 -1.17 17.98
C GLN A 26 -32.49 -1.58 16.60
N PHE A 27 -31.88 -0.64 15.88
CA PHE A 27 -31.52 -0.82 14.47
C PHE A 27 -30.00 -0.95 14.24
N SER A 28 -29.18 -0.78 15.29
CA SER A 28 -27.76 -1.07 15.33
C SER A 28 -27.59 -2.56 15.62
N CYS A 29 -27.54 -3.34 14.54
CA CYS A 29 -27.28 -4.76 14.66
C CYS A 29 -25.77 -4.96 14.82
N GLU A 30 -25.34 -5.55 15.95
CA GLU A 30 -23.95 -5.90 16.25
C GLU A 30 -23.29 -6.67 15.10
N ARG A 31 -23.99 -7.67 14.54
CA ARG A 31 -23.55 -8.41 13.35
C ARG A 31 -23.22 -7.52 12.14
N ARG A 32 -23.88 -6.38 11.97
CA ARG A 32 -23.54 -5.41 10.91
C ARG A 32 -22.26 -4.64 11.26
N THR A 33 -22.08 -4.30 12.53
CA THR A 33 -20.85 -3.67 13.04
C THR A 33 -19.65 -4.60 12.88
N ASP A 34 -19.79 -5.88 13.25
CA ASP A 34 -18.76 -6.90 13.07
C ASP A 34 -18.38 -7.06 11.60
N LYS A 35 -19.39 -7.15 10.72
CA LYS A 35 -19.16 -7.20 9.27
C LYS A 35 -18.44 -5.95 8.76
N MET A 36 -18.74 -4.78 9.30
CA MET A 36 -18.02 -3.55 8.95
C MET A 36 -16.57 -3.59 9.45
N HIS A 37 -16.29 -4.15 10.64
CA HIS A 37 -14.92 -4.37 11.12
C HIS A 37 -14.15 -5.36 10.24
N GLU A 38 -14.79 -6.46 9.84
CA GLU A 38 -14.23 -7.43 8.90
C GLU A 38 -13.88 -6.77 7.57
N MET A 39 -14.81 -5.99 6.99
CA MET A 39 -14.56 -5.23 5.77
C MET A 39 -13.46 -4.17 5.94
N LEU A 40 -13.34 -3.56 7.13
CA LEU A 40 -12.35 -2.52 7.39
C LEU A 40 -10.95 -3.13 7.56
N TYR A 41 -10.79 -4.22 8.30
CA TYR A 41 -9.49 -4.76 8.66
C TYR A 41 -9.06 -5.97 7.82
N GLY A 42 -10.01 -6.83 7.42
CA GLY A 42 -9.75 -8.09 6.74
C GLY A 42 -9.63 -7.99 5.21
N GLU A 43 -10.19 -6.94 4.59
CA GLU A 43 -10.18 -6.80 3.13
C GLU A 43 -9.12 -5.78 2.66
N PRO A 44 -7.91 -6.20 2.24
CA PRO A 44 -6.98 -5.30 1.55
C PRO A 44 -7.53 -4.85 0.19
N GLN A 45 -6.85 -3.92 -0.47
CA GLN A 45 -7.20 -3.49 -1.82
C GLN A 45 -7.10 -4.67 -2.81
N LYS A 46 -8.14 -4.88 -3.61
CA LYS A 46 -8.18 -5.97 -4.60
C LYS A 46 -7.29 -5.68 -5.81
N SER A 47 -6.88 -6.73 -6.54
CA SER A 47 -5.98 -6.62 -7.71
C SER A 47 -6.57 -5.87 -8.91
N ASP A 48 -7.88 -5.81 -8.99
CA ASP A 48 -8.67 -5.11 -10.02
C ASP A 48 -9.28 -3.79 -9.50
N GLU A 49 -9.18 -3.51 -8.20
CA GLU A 49 -9.71 -2.30 -7.58
C GLU A 49 -8.70 -1.15 -7.70
N ARG A 50 -9.17 -0.05 -8.30
CA ARG A 50 -8.45 1.22 -8.42
C ARG A 50 -8.28 1.90 -7.06
N GLY A 51 -7.29 2.79 -6.96
CA GLY A 51 -6.92 3.41 -5.70
C GLY A 51 -8.02 4.29 -5.11
N LEU A 52 -8.73 5.04 -5.96
CA LEU A 52 -9.78 5.97 -5.54
C LEU A 52 -10.98 5.25 -4.88
N GLU A 53 -11.46 4.19 -5.52
CA GLU A 53 -12.57 3.35 -5.07
C GLU A 53 -12.25 2.70 -3.72
N PHE A 54 -11.02 2.19 -3.60
CA PHE A 54 -10.53 1.62 -2.34
C PHE A 54 -10.53 2.63 -1.21
N ILE A 55 -9.99 3.84 -1.44
CA ILE A 55 -9.96 4.93 -0.45
C ILE A 55 -11.39 5.29 0.00
N TRP A 56 -12.32 5.44 -0.94
CA TRP A 56 -13.71 5.77 -0.62
C TRP A 56 -14.38 4.71 0.24
N ARG A 57 -14.23 3.44 -0.13
CA ARG A 57 -14.78 2.30 0.61
C ARG A 57 -14.26 2.30 2.05
N LYS A 58 -12.95 2.44 2.24
CA LYS A 58 -12.32 2.44 3.57
C LYS A 58 -12.66 3.67 4.39
N ARG A 59 -12.63 4.88 3.81
CA ARG A 59 -13.03 6.11 4.51
C ARG A 59 -14.45 6.01 5.05
N ARG A 60 -15.39 5.50 4.25
CA ARG A 60 -16.80 5.36 4.66
C ARG A 60 -16.96 4.39 5.83
N LEU A 61 -16.19 3.29 5.85
CA LEU A 61 -16.15 2.37 6.97
C LEU A 61 -15.58 3.04 8.23
N CYS A 62 -14.46 3.77 8.10
CA CYS A 62 -13.89 4.53 9.23
C CYS A 62 -14.86 5.55 9.80
N GLN A 63 -15.51 6.37 8.96
CA GLN A 63 -16.47 7.37 9.42
C GLN A 63 -17.65 6.77 10.18
N ARG A 64 -18.02 5.52 9.86
CA ARG A 64 -19.15 4.84 10.49
C ARG A 64 -18.78 4.10 11.78
N LEU A 65 -17.59 3.52 11.83
CA LEU A 65 -17.10 2.76 12.99
C LEU A 65 -16.38 3.66 14.01
N TYR A 66 -15.70 4.69 13.53
CA TYR A 66 -14.82 5.57 14.31
C TYR A 66 -15.01 7.03 13.85
N PRO A 67 -16.13 7.68 14.18
CA PRO A 67 -16.39 9.06 13.77
C PRO A 67 -15.34 10.05 14.30
N ASP A 68 -14.72 9.74 15.45
CA ASP A 68 -13.74 10.60 16.11
C ASP A 68 -12.29 10.33 15.67
N TRP A 69 -12.07 9.45 14.68
CA TRP A 69 -10.74 9.22 14.16
C TRP A 69 -10.23 10.41 13.35
N THR A 70 -9.03 10.87 13.69
CA THR A 70 -8.27 11.85 12.92
C THR A 70 -7.98 11.36 11.50
N GLU A 71 -7.87 12.27 10.53
CA GLU A 71 -7.54 11.89 9.14
C GLU A 71 -6.22 11.10 9.05
N ASP A 72 -5.21 11.42 9.87
CA ASP A 72 -3.93 10.70 9.90
C ASP A 72 -4.09 9.21 10.20
N ASN A 73 -4.95 8.85 11.15
CA ASN A 73 -5.26 7.46 11.48
C ASN A 73 -5.94 6.75 10.32
N VAL A 74 -6.89 7.43 9.66
CA VAL A 74 -7.59 6.90 8.49
C VAL A 74 -6.62 6.70 7.31
N ILE A 75 -5.80 7.70 7.01
CA ILE A 75 -4.77 7.66 5.96
C ILE A 75 -3.78 6.52 6.22
N SER A 76 -3.28 6.41 7.45
CA SER A 76 -2.33 5.37 7.84
C SER A 76 -2.91 3.98 7.67
N LEU A 77 -4.16 3.76 8.10
CA LEU A 77 -4.87 2.50 7.90
C LEU A 77 -5.02 2.18 6.41
N ILE A 78 -5.47 3.15 5.62
CA ILE A 78 -5.68 2.99 4.18
C ILE A 78 -4.36 2.62 3.50
N LYS A 79 -3.30 3.42 3.66
CA LYS A 79 -1.98 3.17 3.07
C LYS A 79 -1.46 1.76 3.41
N ARG A 80 -1.65 1.31 4.65
CA ARG A 80 -1.24 -0.03 5.10
C ARG A 80 -1.98 -1.15 4.36
N GLN A 81 -3.21 -0.91 3.92
CA GLN A 81 -4.04 -1.92 3.25
C GLN A 81 -4.08 -1.79 1.72
N MET A 82 -3.47 -0.74 1.16
CA MET A 82 -3.26 -0.64 -0.28
C MET A 82 -2.34 -1.75 -0.78
N ARG A 83 -2.41 -2.03 -2.08
CA ARG A 83 -1.50 -2.98 -2.70
C ARG A 83 -0.06 -2.46 -2.73
N THR A 84 0.88 -3.38 -2.91
CA THR A 84 2.31 -3.08 -2.90
C THR A 84 2.69 -2.04 -3.94
N GLU A 85 2.08 -2.05 -5.12
CA GLU A 85 2.40 -1.11 -6.20
C GLU A 85 2.07 0.34 -5.80
N TYR A 86 0.91 0.56 -5.18
CA TYR A 86 0.56 1.87 -4.60
C TYR A 86 1.46 2.21 -3.42
N LYS A 87 1.75 1.26 -2.53
CA LYS A 87 2.65 1.52 -1.38
C LYS A 87 4.03 1.97 -1.81
N VAL A 88 4.58 1.37 -2.86
CA VAL A 88 5.88 1.74 -3.42
C VAL A 88 5.81 3.13 -4.06
N ALA A 89 4.77 3.42 -4.84
CA ALA A 89 4.61 4.72 -5.51
C ALA A 89 4.35 5.88 -4.53
N LEU A 90 3.48 5.67 -3.54
CA LEU A 90 3.18 6.65 -2.49
C LEU A 90 4.36 6.82 -1.51
N GLY A 91 5.16 5.77 -1.34
CA GLY A 91 6.33 5.78 -0.48
C GLY A 91 6.06 6.18 0.99
N PRO A 92 7.07 6.72 1.69
CA PRO A 92 6.94 7.15 3.07
C PRO A 92 6.23 8.50 3.24
N HIS A 93 5.78 9.13 2.15
CA HIS A 93 5.14 10.46 2.19
C HIS A 93 3.97 10.50 3.17
N ARG A 94 3.90 11.58 3.95
CA ARG A 94 2.79 11.83 4.87
C ARG A 94 1.82 12.76 4.18
N TYR A 95 0.62 12.24 3.93
CA TYR A 95 -0.48 13.01 3.36
C TYR A 95 -1.20 13.71 4.52
N CYS A 96 -1.41 15.02 4.39
CA CYS A 96 -2.09 15.84 5.39
C CYS A 96 -3.62 15.72 5.30
N SER A 97 -4.13 15.19 4.18
CA SER A 97 -5.55 14.95 4.03
C SER A 97 -5.88 13.74 3.15
N ILE A 98 -7.09 13.21 3.31
CA ILE A 98 -7.61 12.16 2.44
C ILE A 98 -7.69 12.64 0.98
N ASN A 99 -7.93 13.92 0.74
CA ASN A 99 -8.03 14.46 -0.62
C ASN A 99 -6.66 14.51 -1.32
N GLU A 100 -5.60 14.83 -0.59
CA GLU A 100 -4.23 14.76 -1.10
C GLU A 100 -3.85 13.32 -1.47
N LEU A 101 -4.19 12.34 -0.61
CA LEU A 101 -3.97 10.92 -0.92
C LEU A 101 -4.76 10.47 -2.16
N ARG A 102 -5.99 10.97 -2.34
CA ARG A 102 -6.81 10.67 -3.54
C ARG A 102 -6.17 11.19 -4.81
N ALA A 103 -5.71 12.44 -4.81
CA ALA A 103 -5.05 13.04 -5.97
C ALA A 103 -3.83 12.20 -6.39
N ALA A 104 -2.96 11.85 -5.43
CA ALA A 104 -1.81 11.00 -5.71
C ALA A 104 -2.20 9.61 -6.28
N CYS A 105 -3.31 9.02 -5.82
CA CYS A 105 -3.77 7.74 -6.36
C CYS A 105 -4.34 7.84 -7.78
N ILE A 106 -4.90 8.99 -8.17
CA ILE A 106 -5.32 9.24 -9.54
C ILE A 106 -4.10 9.26 -10.47
N ASP A 107 -3.05 10.00 -10.08
CA ASP A 107 -1.81 10.07 -10.85
C ASP A 107 -1.16 8.67 -11.01
N ILE A 108 -1.18 7.88 -9.93
CA ILE A 108 -0.66 6.49 -9.95
C ILE A 108 -1.49 5.60 -10.88
N ASP A 109 -2.81 5.72 -10.86
CA ASP A 109 -3.69 4.96 -11.76
C ASP A 109 -3.38 5.26 -13.23
N GLU A 110 -3.20 6.54 -13.57
CA GLU A 110 -2.83 6.98 -14.92
C GLU A 110 -1.49 6.39 -15.35
N LEU A 111 -0.48 6.41 -14.48
CA LEU A 111 0.83 5.80 -14.74
C LEU A 111 0.73 4.29 -14.98
N PHE A 112 -0.11 3.57 -14.23
CA PHE A 112 -0.32 2.13 -14.44
C PHE A 112 -1.06 1.84 -15.74
N HIS A 113 -2.04 2.66 -16.11
CA HIS A 113 -2.74 2.55 -17.39
C HIS A 113 -1.78 2.80 -18.57
N ASP A 114 -0.95 3.83 -18.50
CA ASP A 114 0.04 4.14 -19.52
C ASP A 114 1.12 3.07 -19.65
N THR A 115 1.60 2.53 -18.52
CA THR A 115 2.60 1.46 -18.53
C THR A 115 2.05 0.20 -19.19
N LYS A 116 0.79 -0.17 -18.86
CA LYS A 116 0.10 -1.28 -19.54
C LYS A 116 -0.02 -1.00 -21.03
N ARG A 117 -0.48 0.19 -21.41
CA ARG A 117 -0.64 0.59 -22.81
C ARG A 117 0.66 0.50 -23.60
N LYS A 118 1.78 0.98 -23.03
CA LYS A 118 3.12 0.88 -23.65
C LYS A 118 3.59 -0.57 -23.79
N ASN A 119 3.33 -1.42 -22.80
CA ASN A 119 3.66 -2.86 -22.88
C ASN A 119 2.85 -3.62 -23.94
N TYR A 120 1.63 -3.19 -24.24
CA TYR A 120 0.83 -3.74 -25.35
C TYR A 120 1.19 -3.15 -26.73
N LEU A 121 1.85 -1.98 -26.76
CA LEU A 121 2.19 -1.25 -27.98
C LEU A 121 3.65 -1.40 -28.42
N THR A 122 4.51 -2.11 -27.70
CA THR A 122 5.85 -2.46 -28.23
C THR A 122 5.72 -3.56 -29.28
N PRO A 123 5.95 -3.28 -30.58
CA PRO A 123 6.28 -4.35 -31.51
C PRO A 123 7.68 -4.82 -31.12
N SER A 124 7.85 -6.13 -30.94
CA SER A 124 9.16 -6.78 -30.85
C SER A 124 10.04 -6.33 -32.02
N SER A 125 10.83 -5.28 -31.81
CA SER A 125 11.78 -4.72 -32.76
C SER A 125 13.11 -4.63 -32.04
N ASN A 126 13.75 -5.80 -31.95
CA ASN A 126 15.20 -5.97 -31.94
C ASN A 126 15.50 -7.47 -32.13
N SER A 127 15.28 -7.96 -33.35
CA SER A 127 15.88 -9.20 -33.85
C SER A 127 16.80 -8.86 -35.02
N SER A 128 18.04 -8.49 -34.72
CA SER A 128 19.14 -8.47 -35.69
C SER A 128 20.48 -8.68 -34.99
N SER A 129 20.74 -9.92 -34.60
CA SER A 129 22.07 -10.50 -34.72
C SER A 129 21.97 -12.01 -34.80
N ILE A 130 22.19 -12.48 -36.02
CA ILE A 130 22.29 -13.86 -36.45
C ILE A 130 23.42 -14.55 -35.67
N LYS A 131 23.10 -15.63 -34.94
CA LYS A 131 24.00 -16.79 -34.80
C LYS A 131 23.19 -18.07 -34.97
N ASN A 132 23.69 -18.91 -35.86
CA ASN A 132 23.10 -20.11 -36.41
C ASN A 132 22.80 -21.23 -35.39
N LYS A 133 21.97 -22.18 -35.86
CA LYS A 133 21.89 -23.63 -35.54
C LYS A 133 20.80 -24.07 -34.51
N PRO A 134 20.32 -25.34 -34.58
CA PRO A 134 19.39 -25.87 -35.58
C PRO A 134 18.06 -26.38 -34.96
N LYS A 135 17.11 -26.65 -35.86
CA LYS A 135 15.75 -27.21 -35.71
C LYS A 135 15.63 -28.38 -34.69
N PRO A 136 14.64 -28.39 -33.77
CA PRO A 136 14.29 -29.60 -33.04
C PRO A 136 13.38 -30.53 -33.88
N PRO A 137 13.46 -31.85 -33.68
CA PRO A 137 12.58 -32.80 -34.34
C PRO A 137 11.18 -32.78 -33.72
N ASN A 138 10.24 -33.22 -34.55
CA ASN A 138 8.80 -33.17 -34.37
C ASN A 138 8.33 -34.30 -33.42
N ASP A 139 7.97 -33.99 -32.18
CA ASP A 139 7.41 -35.00 -31.27
C ASP A 139 5.92 -35.22 -31.53
N THR A 140 5.65 -36.42 -32.02
CA THR A 140 4.33 -36.96 -32.30
C THR A 140 3.82 -37.69 -31.05
N LYS A 141 2.59 -37.35 -30.65
CA LYS A 141 1.63 -38.19 -29.88
C LYS A 141 1.92 -38.58 -28.41
N ARG A 142 1.10 -38.00 -27.53
CA ARG A 142 -0.05 -38.65 -26.83
C ARG A 142 0.27 -39.89 -25.94
N LYS A 143 0.12 -39.75 -24.61
CA LYS A 143 -0.99 -40.31 -23.78
C LYS A 143 -0.69 -40.26 -22.27
N ASN A 144 -1.78 -40.06 -21.52
CA ASN A 144 -1.99 -40.13 -20.07
C ASN A 144 -1.28 -41.31 -19.36
N TYR A 145 -1.05 -41.21 -18.05
CA TYR A 145 -1.84 -41.89 -17.00
C TYR A 145 -1.20 -41.71 -15.59
N LEU A 146 -2.08 -41.37 -14.63
CA LEU A 146 -2.16 -41.85 -13.24
C LEU A 146 -0.99 -41.63 -12.26
N THR A 147 -1.31 -40.94 -11.16
CA THR A 147 -0.68 -41.08 -9.82
C THR A 147 -0.96 -42.50 -9.26
N PRO A 148 -0.11 -43.05 -8.36
CA PRO A 148 -0.31 -42.78 -6.93
C PRO A 148 0.98 -42.74 -6.06
N SER A 149 0.87 -41.97 -4.97
CA SER A 149 1.35 -42.20 -3.59
C SER A 149 2.43 -43.27 -3.34
N SER A 150 3.52 -42.90 -2.65
CA SER A 150 3.84 -43.41 -1.30
C SER A 150 5.18 -42.91 -0.75
N ASN A 151 5.22 -42.82 0.58
CA ASN A 151 6.28 -42.33 1.46
C ASN A 151 7.64 -43.03 1.27
N SER A 152 8.74 -42.32 1.55
CA SER A 152 9.63 -42.63 2.68
C SER A 152 10.89 -41.77 2.72
N SER A 153 11.26 -41.43 3.95
CA SER A 153 12.38 -40.65 4.45
C SER A 153 13.75 -41.18 4.05
N SER A 154 14.73 -40.30 3.79
CA SER A 154 16.12 -40.50 4.21
C SER A 154 16.97 -39.24 4.12
N ILE A 155 17.91 -39.17 5.07
CA ILE A 155 18.68 -38.02 5.54
C ILE A 155 19.97 -37.88 4.70
N LYS A 156 20.53 -36.65 4.73
CA LYS A 156 21.93 -36.26 4.48
C LYS A 156 22.26 -35.75 3.07
N ASN A 157 22.30 -34.41 2.93
CA ASN A 157 23.49 -33.63 2.55
C ASN A 157 23.07 -32.18 2.23
N LYS A 158 23.15 -31.28 3.22
CA LYS A 158 23.10 -29.83 2.97
C LYS A 158 24.52 -29.34 2.67
N PRO A 159 24.82 -28.80 1.47
CA PRO A 159 26.05 -28.04 1.28
C PRO A 159 25.98 -26.72 2.08
N LYS A 160 27.11 -26.40 2.70
CA LYS A 160 27.37 -25.18 3.48
C LYS A 160 27.13 -23.93 2.61
N PRO A 161 26.49 -22.86 3.11
CA PRO A 161 26.32 -21.64 2.34
C PRO A 161 27.70 -21.00 2.07
N PRO A 162 27.98 -20.52 0.84
CA PRO A 162 29.23 -19.83 0.56
C PRO A 162 29.31 -18.51 1.33
N THR A 163 30.49 -18.27 1.89
CA THR A 163 30.93 -17.03 2.54
C THR A 163 30.72 -15.82 1.62
N PRO A 164 30.29 -14.65 2.15
CA PRO A 164 30.00 -13.48 1.34
C PRO A 164 31.29 -12.76 0.93
N SER A 165 31.95 -13.26 -0.11
CA SER A 165 32.97 -12.49 -0.83
C SER A 165 32.27 -11.65 -1.90
N GLN A 166 32.43 -10.32 -1.80
CA GLN A 166 32.22 -9.33 -2.86
C GLN A 166 30.78 -9.15 -3.38
N ARG A 167 29.89 -8.62 -2.54
CA ARG A 167 28.77 -7.82 -3.08
C ARG A 167 29.34 -6.50 -3.56
N GLU A 168 29.37 -6.29 -4.87
CA GLU A 168 29.77 -5.01 -5.45
C GLU A 168 28.91 -3.89 -4.85
N VAL A 169 29.57 -2.89 -4.28
CA VAL A 169 28.90 -1.75 -3.66
C VAL A 169 28.17 -0.97 -4.76
N PRO A 170 26.86 -0.66 -4.60
CA PRO A 170 26.09 0.03 -5.61
C PRO A 170 26.66 1.44 -5.91
N LYS A 171 26.50 1.89 -7.16
CA LYS A 171 26.84 3.26 -7.55
C LYS A 171 25.91 4.24 -6.83
N CYS A 172 26.47 5.24 -6.17
CA CYS A 172 25.66 6.28 -5.54
C CYS A 172 24.97 7.13 -6.63
N ARG A 173 23.73 7.58 -6.36
CA ARG A 173 22.97 8.43 -7.29
C ARG A 173 23.40 9.90 -7.27
N HIS A 174 24.10 10.32 -6.21
CA HIS A 174 24.40 11.74 -5.94
C HIS A 174 25.86 12.13 -6.24
N CYS A 175 26.71 11.16 -6.56
CA CYS A 175 28.12 11.39 -6.86
C CYS A 175 28.65 10.20 -7.68
N PRO A 176 29.82 10.35 -8.34
CA PRO A 176 30.38 9.29 -9.19
C PRO A 176 30.99 8.10 -8.42
N GLU A 177 31.10 8.19 -7.09
CA GLU A 177 31.75 7.16 -6.25
C GLU A 177 30.81 5.99 -5.89
N LYS A 178 31.40 4.81 -5.64
CA LYS A 178 30.69 3.60 -5.21
C LYS A 178 30.66 3.52 -3.68
N HIS A 179 29.52 3.86 -3.09
CA HIS A 179 29.25 3.72 -1.67
C HIS A 179 27.75 3.54 -1.42
N TRP A 180 27.42 3.09 -0.20
CA TRP A 180 26.04 3.11 0.26
C TRP A 180 25.57 4.55 0.37
N HIS A 181 24.38 4.85 -0.17
CA HIS A 181 23.83 6.22 -0.21
C HIS A 181 23.83 6.93 1.15
N ARG A 182 23.70 6.18 2.25
CA ARG A 182 23.78 6.68 3.63
C ARG A 182 25.13 7.34 3.98
N ASP A 183 26.20 6.90 3.35
CA ASP A 183 27.57 7.35 3.61
C ASP A 183 28.06 8.37 2.57
N CYS A 184 27.15 8.90 1.75
CA CYS A 184 27.50 9.84 0.70
C CYS A 184 28.01 11.18 1.26
N PRO A 185 29.25 11.60 0.95
CA PRO A 185 29.83 12.84 1.47
C PRO A 185 29.10 14.08 0.95
N VAL A 186 28.57 14.04 -0.28
CA VAL A 186 27.78 15.14 -0.88
C VAL A 186 26.49 15.41 -0.10
N LEU A 187 25.86 14.36 0.45
CA LEU A 187 24.68 14.51 1.31
C LEU A 187 25.02 15.05 2.69
N LYS A 188 26.13 14.60 3.28
CA LYS A 188 26.59 15.10 4.58
C LYS A 188 26.99 16.58 4.53
N GLN A 189 27.56 17.03 3.41
CA GLN A 189 27.85 18.46 3.22
C GLN A 189 26.57 19.29 3.11
N LYS A 190 25.57 18.84 2.33
CA LYS A 190 24.28 19.56 2.23
C LYS A 190 23.53 19.68 3.56
N SER A 191 23.57 18.64 4.40
CA SER A 191 22.93 18.68 5.73
C SER A 191 23.71 19.50 6.77
N GLY A 192 24.99 19.81 6.50
CA GLY A 192 25.85 20.58 7.41
C GLY A 192 25.82 22.09 7.15
N GLU A 193 25.43 22.52 5.95
CA GLU A 193 25.48 23.92 5.54
C GLU A 193 24.22 24.72 5.93
N GLU A 194 23.10 24.03 6.23
CA GLU A 194 21.84 24.67 6.68
C GLU A 194 21.81 25.07 8.17
N GLN A 195 22.91 24.93 8.93
CA GLN A 195 22.95 25.31 10.37
C GLN A 195 23.99 26.38 10.75
N ARG A 196 24.55 27.14 9.80
CA ARG A 196 25.48 28.24 10.14
C ARG A 196 25.26 29.52 9.33
N THR A 197 24.08 30.12 9.42
CA THR A 197 23.90 31.57 9.15
C THR A 197 22.75 32.14 10.00
N GLY A 198 22.90 32.12 11.32
CA GLY A 198 22.19 33.05 12.19
C GLY A 198 23.06 34.28 12.43
N PRO A 199 22.62 35.51 12.12
CA PRO A 199 23.38 36.69 12.49
C PRO A 199 23.27 36.89 14.01
N ASN A 200 24.39 36.63 14.69
CA ASN A 200 24.72 37.20 15.98
C ASN A 200 24.69 38.73 15.87
N THR A 201 23.77 39.40 16.56
CA THR A 201 24.00 40.77 17.03
C THR A 201 23.78 40.80 18.53
N ALA A 202 24.89 41.05 19.22
CA ALA A 202 25.02 41.14 20.65
C ALA A 202 24.60 42.54 21.13
N SER A 203 23.96 42.57 22.30
CA SER A 203 24.11 43.53 23.40
C SER A 203 24.69 44.93 23.10
N GLY A 204 23.88 45.95 23.36
CA GLY A 204 24.34 47.32 23.61
C GLY A 204 23.51 47.96 24.72
N SER A 205 24.01 47.88 25.95
CA SER A 205 23.53 48.67 27.10
C SER A 205 23.84 50.15 26.88
N ARG A 206 22.91 51.05 27.25
CA ARG A 206 23.24 52.30 27.95
C ARG A 206 21.97 52.99 28.50
N SER A 207 22.07 53.24 29.81
CA SER A 207 21.55 54.34 30.65
C SER A 207 20.31 55.11 30.21
#